data_AF-A0A7C4WLE7-F1
#
_entry.id   AF-A0A7C4WLE7-F1
#
_cell.length_a   1.000
_cell.length_b   1.000
_cell.length_c   1.000
_cell.angle_alpha   90.00
_cell.angle_beta   90.00
_cell.angle_gamma   90.00
#
_symmetry.space_group_name_H-M   'P 1'
#
loop_
_entity.id
_entity.type
_entity.pdbx_description
1 polymer ?
#
loop_
_entity_poly.entity_id
_entity_poly.type
_entity_poly.pdbx_seq_one_letter_code
_entity_poly.pdbx_strand_id
1 'polypeptide(L)'
;MREAGLFASEIRALPAEKTVVDEVQRLPWLLNEIHRAIETRKTRFVLCGSSARKLRTGGTNLLAGRALYRTMHPFVPEEIPEFDLSRSLAIGTLPVIMGSASPTEALEACVHAYLKQEIQAEALVRNLPGFARFLPVAALFHGQTLNVAGLARDAGVSRSTIQGYLEILEDTLLSFRLPAFEGRLRARERRHPKLYFTDPGLVRELKRSRGGIAPEELGHLFEGLVAQVLRAYRDYRDLFDDWFYWASGSARATEVDFLLHKGSRRAAIEVKAGTGVPDGAALKGLRALAASLSIDRRILVYRGDRRLLTEDGIEVLPAEVFFKELAAGSLFGG
;
A
#
# COMPACT_ATOMS: atom_id res chain seq x y z
N MET A 1 1.63 13.48 34.82
CA MET A 1 2.91 13.78 35.50
C MET A 1 3.41 12.64 36.40
N ARG A 2 2.55 11.93 37.17
CA ARG A 2 2.95 10.75 37.96
C ARG A 2 3.49 9.57 37.11
N GLU A 3 2.97 9.37 35.91
CA GLU A 3 3.36 8.27 35.03
C GLU A 3 4.72 8.46 34.35
N ALA A 4 5.17 9.71 34.14
CA ALA A 4 6.43 9.99 33.44
C ALA A 4 7.67 9.66 34.27
N GLY A 5 7.61 9.89 35.59
CA GLY A 5 8.70 9.50 36.50
C GLY A 5 8.82 7.99 36.67
N LEU A 6 7.70 7.26 36.61
CA LEU A 6 7.63 5.80 36.65
C LEU A 6 8.25 5.20 35.39
N PHE A 7 7.82 5.65 34.20
CA PHE A 7 8.38 5.15 32.94
C PHE A 7 9.86 5.48 32.76
N ALA A 8 10.31 6.68 33.17
CA ALA A 8 11.73 7.01 33.19
C ALA A 8 12.54 6.06 34.09
N SER A 9 11.93 5.56 35.17
CA SER A 9 12.54 4.58 36.07
C SER A 9 12.54 3.18 35.47
N GLU A 10 11.48 2.81 34.76
CA GLU A 10 11.41 1.56 33.98
C GLU A 10 12.45 1.54 32.86
N ILE A 11 12.57 2.60 32.06
CA ILE A 11 13.65 2.75 31.06
C ILE A 11 15.03 2.65 31.70
N ARG A 12 15.21 3.23 32.90
CA ARG A 12 16.48 3.10 33.63
C ARG A 12 16.79 1.66 34.02
N ALA A 13 15.76 0.88 34.36
CA ALA A 13 15.86 -0.53 34.72
C ALA A 13 16.03 -1.47 33.51
N LEU A 14 15.67 -1.03 32.29
CA LEU A 14 15.83 -1.82 31.08
C LEU A 14 17.32 -1.97 30.67
N PRO A 15 17.70 -3.09 30.04
CA PRO A 15 19.05 -3.31 29.52
C PRO A 15 19.48 -2.20 28.57
N ALA A 16 20.72 -1.73 28.71
CA ALA A 16 21.19 -0.51 28.06
C ALA A 16 21.28 -0.58 26.52
N GLU A 17 21.22 -1.76 25.90
CA GLU A 17 21.52 -1.91 24.47
C GLU A 17 20.32 -1.74 23.55
N LYS A 18 19.19 -2.40 23.82
CA LYS A 18 18.01 -2.40 22.94
C LYS A 18 16.72 -2.46 23.75
N THR A 19 15.76 -1.59 23.42
CA THR A 19 14.42 -1.57 24.02
C THR A 19 13.36 -1.47 22.94
N VAL A 20 12.30 -2.27 23.05
CA VAL A 20 11.12 -2.17 22.18
C VAL A 20 10.01 -1.50 22.97
N VAL A 21 9.41 -0.46 22.39
CA VAL A 21 8.20 0.18 22.92
C VAL A 21 7.11 -0.05 21.90
N ASP A 22 6.16 -0.90 22.25
CA ASP A 22 5.02 -1.20 21.41
C ASP A 22 3.90 -0.16 21.60
N GLU A 23 3.15 0.09 20.53
CA GLU A 23 2.01 1.03 20.52
C GLU A 23 2.34 2.43 21.08
N VAL A 24 3.52 2.98 20.74
CA VAL A 24 4.01 4.27 21.28
C VAL A 24 3.05 5.43 21.02
N GLN A 25 2.21 5.34 19.98
CA GLN A 25 1.16 6.31 19.65
C GLN A 25 0.07 6.45 20.72
N ARG A 26 -0.08 5.46 21.62
CA ARG A 26 -0.99 5.55 22.77
C ARG A 26 -0.45 6.44 23.89
N LEU A 27 0.87 6.59 23.97
CA LEU A 27 1.55 7.40 24.98
C LEU A 27 2.60 8.33 24.34
N PRO A 28 2.19 9.33 23.52
CA PRO A 28 3.15 10.16 22.76
C PRO A 28 4.17 10.92 23.62
N TRP A 29 3.82 11.21 24.87
CA TRP A 29 4.70 11.91 25.81
C TRP A 29 5.95 11.11 26.19
N LEU A 30 5.97 9.78 25.98
CA LEU A 30 7.15 8.93 26.19
C LEU A 30 8.32 9.30 25.28
N LEU A 31 8.06 9.94 24.13
CA LEU A 31 9.09 10.30 23.15
C LEU A 31 10.18 11.20 23.74
N ASN A 32 9.83 12.07 24.69
CA ASN A 32 10.81 12.93 25.37
C ASN A 32 11.77 12.10 26.25
N GLU A 33 11.26 11.07 26.91
CA GLU A 33 12.08 10.18 27.76
C GLU A 33 12.94 9.24 26.92
N ILE A 34 12.39 8.73 25.82
CA ILE A 34 13.12 7.95 24.82
C ILE A 34 14.28 8.79 24.25
N HIS A 35 14.01 10.05 23.87
CA HIS A 35 15.04 10.97 23.40
C HIS A 35 16.15 11.16 24.45
N ARG A 36 15.79 11.44 25.71
CA ARG A 36 16.77 11.57 26.80
C ARG A 36 17.63 10.31 26.96
N ALA A 37 17.04 9.13 26.88
CA ALA A 37 17.74 7.86 26.99
C ALA A 37 18.69 7.60 25.80
N ILE A 38 18.30 7.96 24.57
CA ILE A 38 19.17 7.91 23.39
C ILE A 38 20.40 8.81 23.58
N GLU A 39 20.23 10.03 24.08
CA GLU A 39 21.35 10.97 24.21
C GLU A 39 22.31 10.60 25.34
N THR A 40 21.77 10.25 26.51
CA THR A 40 22.53 10.03 27.75
C THR A 40 23.06 8.60 27.90
N ARG A 41 22.29 7.59 27.48
CA ARG A 41 22.64 6.17 27.64
C ARG A 41 23.03 5.48 26.33
N LYS A 42 22.86 6.14 25.19
CA LYS A 42 23.07 5.54 23.84
C LYS A 42 22.22 4.30 23.59
N THR A 43 21.10 4.16 24.29
CA THR A 43 20.17 3.03 24.11
C THR A 43 19.50 3.11 22.74
N ARG A 44 19.41 1.96 22.05
CA ARG A 44 18.70 1.84 20.78
C ARG A 44 17.25 1.47 21.05
N PHE A 45 16.32 2.21 20.45
CA PHE A 45 14.89 1.94 20.57
C PHE A 45 14.31 1.41 19.25
N VAL A 46 13.40 0.45 19.36
CA VAL A 46 12.44 0.11 18.31
C VAL A 46 11.08 0.57 18.80
N LEU A 47 10.45 1.48 18.06
CA LEU A 47 9.15 2.01 18.40
C LEU A 47 8.14 1.46 17.40
N CYS A 48 7.17 0.69 17.89
CA CYS A 48 6.12 0.12 17.07
C CYS A 48 4.83 0.92 17.25
N GLY A 49 3.97 0.88 16.23
CA GLY A 49 2.66 1.50 16.27
C GLY A 49 1.87 1.28 14.99
N SER A 50 0.58 1.02 15.13
CA SER A 50 -0.38 0.84 14.04
C SER A 50 -0.74 2.15 13.32
N SER A 51 -0.43 3.32 13.90
CA SER A 51 -0.73 4.65 13.36
C SER A 51 0.38 5.65 13.67
N ALA A 52 0.86 6.34 12.64
CA ALA A 52 1.83 7.43 12.79
C ALA A 52 1.18 8.80 13.07
N ARG A 53 -0.16 8.91 12.98
CA ARG A 53 -0.89 10.18 13.01
C ARG A 53 -0.80 10.88 14.36
N LYS A 54 -1.07 10.17 15.46
CA LYS A 54 -0.97 10.72 16.84
C LYS A 54 0.44 11.14 17.22
N LEU A 55 1.46 10.49 16.64
CA LEU A 55 2.85 10.89 16.84
C LEU A 55 3.12 12.24 16.15
N ARG A 56 2.58 12.47 14.94
CA ARG A 56 2.72 13.73 14.19
C ARG A 56 1.93 14.89 14.79
N THR A 57 0.72 14.66 15.30
CA THR A 57 -0.16 15.73 15.81
C THR A 57 0.12 16.14 17.25
N GLY A 58 0.83 15.30 18.02
CA GLY A 58 1.11 15.52 19.44
C GLY A 58 2.14 16.61 19.78
N GLY A 59 2.76 17.27 18.79
CA GLY A 59 3.77 18.33 19.01
C GLY A 59 5.04 17.85 19.73
N THR A 60 5.21 16.53 19.86
CA THR A 60 6.32 15.88 20.54
C THR A 60 7.53 15.80 19.62
N ASN A 61 8.73 15.73 20.20
CA ASN A 61 9.97 15.64 19.44
C ASN A 61 9.98 14.34 18.63
N LEU A 62 9.64 14.42 17.34
CA LEU A 62 9.50 13.28 16.40
C LEU A 62 10.80 12.52 16.14
N LEU A 63 11.85 12.74 16.95
CA LEU A 63 13.20 12.21 16.75
C LEU A 63 13.66 12.48 15.31
N ALA A 64 13.34 13.67 14.77
CA ALA A 64 13.67 14.03 13.40
C ALA A 64 15.17 13.89 13.15
N GLY A 65 15.53 13.20 12.06
CA GLY A 65 16.91 12.86 11.71
C GLY A 65 17.58 11.79 12.58
N ARG A 66 16.88 11.25 13.59
CA ARG A 66 17.39 10.27 14.56
C ARG A 66 16.63 8.94 14.56
N ALA A 67 15.40 8.93 14.04
CA ALA A 67 14.61 7.73 13.83
C ALA A 67 14.59 7.32 12.35
N LEU A 68 14.73 6.02 12.11
CA LEU A 68 14.45 5.42 10.82
C LEU A 68 13.01 4.92 10.82
N TYR A 69 12.21 5.34 9.85
CA TYR A 69 10.86 4.83 9.66
C TYR A 69 10.91 3.58 8.78
N ARG A 70 10.20 2.54 9.20
CA ARG A 70 9.98 1.31 8.45
C ARG A 70 8.52 0.94 8.56
N THR A 71 7.95 0.49 7.45
CA THR A 71 6.57 0.03 7.36
C THR A 71 6.58 -1.48 7.29
N MET A 72 5.74 -2.15 8.08
CA MET A 72 5.48 -3.59 7.92
C MET A 72 4.30 -3.76 6.97
N HIS A 73 4.53 -4.48 5.89
CA HIS A 73 3.53 -4.80 4.87
C HIS A 73 2.90 -6.18 5.13
N PRO A 74 1.71 -6.46 4.56
CA PRO A 74 1.26 -7.83 4.34
C PRO A 74 2.35 -8.70 3.70
N PHE A 75 2.28 -10.00 3.91
CA PHE A 75 3.33 -10.89 3.43
C PHE A 75 3.50 -10.80 1.92
N VAL A 76 4.75 -10.63 1.48
CA VAL A 76 5.11 -10.78 0.07
C VAL A 76 5.17 -12.28 -0.28
N PRO A 77 5.02 -12.64 -1.57
CA PRO A 77 4.98 -14.05 -1.98
C PRO A 77 6.15 -14.92 -1.49
N GLU A 78 7.35 -14.37 -1.35
CA GLU A 78 8.53 -15.09 -0.85
C GLU A 78 8.44 -15.46 0.66
N GLU A 79 7.59 -14.76 1.43
CA GLU A 79 7.38 -15.00 2.86
C GLU A 79 6.29 -16.06 3.11
N ILE A 80 5.57 -16.47 2.07
CA ILE A 80 4.44 -17.40 2.16
C ILE A 80 4.91 -18.79 1.67
N PRO A 81 4.99 -19.79 2.56
CA PRO A 81 5.21 -21.17 2.15
C PRO A 81 4.10 -21.61 1.18
N GLU A 82 4.48 -22.21 0.05
CA GLU A 82 3.53 -22.66 -0.97
C GLU A 82 2.55 -21.56 -1.42
N PHE A 83 3.10 -20.40 -1.80
CA PHE A 83 2.32 -19.27 -2.29
C PHE A 83 1.29 -19.69 -3.37
N ASP A 84 0.01 -19.43 -3.11
CA ASP A 84 -1.10 -19.64 -4.03
C ASP A 84 -1.74 -18.29 -4.37
N LEU A 85 -1.56 -17.86 -5.62
CA LEU A 85 -2.10 -16.60 -6.10
C LEU A 85 -3.63 -16.50 -5.96
N SER A 86 -4.36 -17.58 -6.27
CA SER A 86 -5.82 -17.57 -6.22
C SER A 86 -6.31 -17.46 -4.77
N ARG A 87 -5.64 -18.13 -3.83
CA ARG A 87 -5.90 -17.99 -2.40
C ARG A 87 -5.58 -16.58 -1.91
N SER A 88 -4.43 -16.02 -2.27
CA SER A 88 -4.05 -14.64 -1.88
C SER A 88 -5.01 -13.58 -2.41
N LEU A 89 -5.54 -13.75 -3.62
CA LEU A 89 -6.58 -12.86 -4.16
C LEU A 89 -7.92 -13.02 -3.43
N ALA A 90 -8.22 -14.22 -2.92
CA ALA A 90 -9.46 -14.48 -2.21
C ALA A 90 -9.45 -13.99 -0.77
N ILE A 91 -8.39 -14.26 0.00
CA ILE A 91 -8.38 -14.00 1.45
C ILE A 91 -7.30 -12.99 1.88
N GLY A 92 -6.48 -12.52 0.94
CA GLY A 92 -5.36 -11.64 1.26
C GLY A 92 -4.10 -12.38 1.71
N THR A 93 -3.16 -11.60 2.22
CA THR A 93 -1.80 -11.98 2.63
C THR A 93 -1.44 -11.42 4.02
N LEU A 94 -2.41 -10.84 4.74
CA LEU A 94 -2.22 -10.40 6.11
C LEU A 94 -1.85 -11.59 7.02
N PRO A 95 -0.78 -11.49 7.83
CA PRO A 95 -0.29 -12.61 8.64
C PRO A 95 -1.36 -13.24 9.55
N VAL A 96 -2.15 -12.40 10.22
CA VAL A 96 -3.23 -12.83 11.13
C VAL A 96 -4.34 -13.61 10.40
N ILE A 97 -4.56 -13.32 9.12
CA ILE A 97 -5.58 -13.97 8.29
C ILE A 97 -5.05 -15.29 7.75
N MET A 98 -3.82 -15.27 7.23
CA MET A 98 -3.15 -16.46 6.68
C MET A 98 -2.95 -17.56 7.72
N GLY A 99 -2.65 -17.17 8.97
CA GLY A 99 -2.49 -18.10 10.09
C GLY A 99 -3.79 -18.56 10.76
N SER A 100 -4.96 -18.07 10.32
CA SER A 100 -6.25 -18.40 10.95
C SER A 100 -6.81 -19.73 10.44
N ALA A 101 -7.42 -20.50 11.34
CA ALA A 101 -8.23 -21.68 10.99
C ALA A 101 -9.51 -21.32 10.22
N SER A 102 -10.03 -20.11 10.44
CA SER A 102 -11.17 -19.54 9.69
C SER A 102 -10.79 -18.14 9.17
N PRO A 103 -10.15 -18.06 7.98
CA PRO A 103 -9.71 -16.78 7.41
C PRO A 103 -10.85 -15.77 7.22
N THR A 104 -12.05 -16.24 6.85
CA THR A 104 -13.23 -15.39 6.68
C THR A 104 -13.66 -14.74 7.98
N GLU A 105 -13.77 -15.51 9.07
CA GLU A 105 -14.10 -14.96 10.39
C GLU A 105 -13.00 -14.04 10.91
N ALA A 106 -11.73 -14.37 10.66
CA ALA A 106 -10.61 -13.51 11.03
C ALA A 106 -10.62 -12.19 10.27
N LEU A 107 -11.00 -12.17 8.99
CA LEU A 107 -11.15 -10.95 8.20
C LEU A 107 -12.27 -10.07 8.75
N GLU A 108 -13.44 -10.65 8.99
CA GLU A 108 -14.60 -9.96 9.56
C GLU A 108 -14.24 -9.36 10.93
N ALA A 109 -13.60 -10.16 11.80
CA ALA A 109 -13.14 -9.72 13.11
C ALA A 109 -12.07 -8.63 13.01
N CYS A 110 -11.11 -8.76 12.10
CA CYS A 110 -10.05 -7.78 11.87
C CYS A 110 -10.64 -6.43 11.44
N VAL A 111 -11.48 -6.42 10.40
CA VAL A 111 -12.13 -5.21 9.92
C VAL A 111 -13.03 -4.62 11.01
N HIS A 112 -13.87 -5.42 11.69
CA HIS A 112 -14.75 -4.88 12.72
C HIS A 112 -13.99 -4.32 13.93
N ALA A 113 -12.99 -5.03 14.44
CA ALA A 113 -12.17 -4.58 15.57
C ALA A 113 -11.37 -3.32 15.20
N TYR A 114 -10.74 -3.32 14.03
CA TYR A 114 -9.88 -2.23 13.59
C TYR A 114 -10.67 -0.95 13.27
N LEU A 115 -11.75 -1.06 12.49
CA LEU A 115 -12.60 0.08 12.15
C LEU A 115 -13.29 0.67 13.38
N LYS A 116 -13.57 -0.15 14.40
CA LYS A 116 -14.15 0.33 15.64
C LYS A 116 -13.11 0.94 16.56
N GLN A 117 -11.97 0.29 16.80
CA GLN A 117 -11.02 0.73 17.82
C GLN A 117 -10.05 1.79 17.30
N GLU A 118 -9.41 1.56 16.16
CA GLU A 118 -8.32 2.44 15.69
C GLU A 118 -8.91 3.71 15.07
N ILE A 119 -9.94 3.57 14.25
CA ILE A 119 -10.54 4.71 13.55
C ILE A 119 -11.40 5.55 14.49
N GLN A 120 -12.07 5.01 15.50
CA GLN A 120 -12.69 5.86 16.52
C GLN A 120 -11.64 6.68 17.29
N ALA A 121 -10.48 6.09 17.54
CA ALA A 121 -9.39 6.75 18.25
C ALA A 121 -8.62 7.76 17.38
N GLU A 122 -8.58 7.58 16.05
CA GLU A 122 -7.89 8.47 15.09
C GLU A 122 -8.81 9.54 14.48
N ALA A 123 -10.09 9.22 14.24
CA ALA A 123 -11.05 10.10 13.57
C ALA A 123 -11.66 11.20 14.46
N LEU A 124 -11.12 11.40 15.68
CA LEU A 124 -11.47 12.44 16.65
C LEU A 124 -12.87 13.05 16.43
N VAL A 125 -13.88 12.20 16.69
CA VAL A 125 -15.24 12.53 17.13
C VAL A 125 -16.15 13.38 16.22
N ARG A 126 -15.80 13.71 14.97
CA ARG A 126 -16.69 14.61 14.18
C ARG A 126 -17.80 13.92 13.39
N ASN A 127 -17.57 12.73 12.81
CA ASN A 127 -18.62 12.00 12.06
C ASN A 127 -18.26 10.51 11.82
N LEU A 128 -18.35 9.66 12.84
CA LEU A 128 -18.15 8.21 12.68
C LEU A 128 -19.16 7.58 11.68
N PRO A 129 -20.46 7.94 11.68
CA PRO A 129 -21.40 7.41 10.68
C PRO A 129 -20.98 7.72 9.24
N GLY A 130 -20.44 8.92 8.99
CA GLY A 130 -19.89 9.30 7.69
C GLY A 130 -18.70 8.43 7.27
N PHE A 131 -17.79 8.14 8.20
CA PHE A 131 -16.65 7.26 7.94
C PHE A 131 -17.10 5.83 7.63
N ALA A 132 -18.06 5.30 8.39
CA ALA A 132 -18.61 3.96 8.19
C ALA A 132 -19.28 3.81 6.80
N ARG A 133 -19.92 4.87 6.28
CA ARG A 133 -20.44 4.90 4.90
C ARG A 133 -19.34 5.05 3.86
N PHE A 134 -18.29 5.82 4.15
CA PHE A 134 -17.18 6.06 3.24
C PHE A 134 -16.39 4.79 2.92
N LEU A 135 -16.09 3.95 3.92
CA LEU A 135 -15.22 2.79 3.78
C LEU A 135 -15.61 1.81 2.67
N PRO A 136 -16.86 1.27 2.61
CA PRO A 136 -17.27 0.39 1.52
C PRO A 136 -17.17 1.06 0.15
N VAL A 137 -17.52 2.35 0.07
CA VAL A 137 -17.45 3.11 -1.19
C VAL A 137 -16.00 3.33 -1.62
N ALA A 138 -15.09 3.64 -0.69
CA ALA A 138 -13.67 3.75 -0.95
C ALA A 138 -13.08 2.45 -1.49
N ALA A 139 -13.49 1.30 -0.94
CA ALA A 139 -13.06 -0.02 -1.42
C ALA A 139 -13.45 -0.28 -2.89
N LEU A 140 -14.54 0.33 -3.40
CA LEU A 140 -14.90 0.26 -4.82
C LEU A 140 -13.87 0.93 -5.73
N PHE A 141 -13.08 1.89 -5.21
CA PHE A 141 -12.02 2.56 -5.96
C PHE A 141 -10.66 1.84 -5.89
N HIS A 142 -10.59 0.63 -5.33
CA HIS A 142 -9.37 -0.18 -5.35
C HIS A 142 -8.91 -0.42 -6.81
N GLY A 143 -7.68 -0.01 -7.13
CA GLY A 143 -7.12 -0.08 -8.49
C GLY A 143 -7.61 1.02 -9.44
N GLN A 144 -8.41 1.98 -8.95
CA GLN A 144 -9.09 2.96 -9.81
C GLN A 144 -8.77 4.40 -9.42
N THR A 145 -8.91 5.30 -10.39
CA THR A 145 -8.73 6.74 -10.23
C THR A 145 -9.76 7.29 -9.23
N LEU A 146 -9.31 8.03 -8.22
CA LEU A 146 -10.17 8.58 -7.18
C LEU A 146 -11.16 9.63 -7.71
N ASN A 147 -12.43 9.44 -7.38
CA ASN A 147 -13.48 10.45 -7.55
C ASN A 147 -13.91 11.00 -6.17
N VAL A 148 -13.17 11.99 -5.67
CA VAL A 148 -13.45 12.62 -4.35
C VAL A 148 -14.84 13.25 -4.29
N ALA A 149 -15.32 13.80 -5.41
CA ALA A 149 -16.66 14.38 -5.48
C ALA A 149 -17.77 13.32 -5.39
N GLY A 150 -17.58 12.17 -6.02
CA GLY A 150 -18.46 11.00 -5.91
C GLY A 150 -18.46 10.44 -4.48
N LEU A 151 -17.28 10.19 -3.92
CA LEU A 151 -17.13 9.72 -2.54
C LEU A 151 -17.83 10.63 -1.52
N ALA A 152 -17.70 11.95 -1.68
CA ALA A 152 -18.35 12.93 -0.81
C ALA A 152 -19.88 12.83 -0.88
N ARG A 153 -20.43 12.66 -2.08
CA ARG A 153 -21.87 12.49 -2.32
C ARG A 153 -22.38 11.20 -1.69
N ASP A 154 -21.71 10.07 -1.94
CA ASP A 154 -22.14 8.75 -1.49
C ASP A 154 -22.01 8.59 0.03
N ALA A 155 -20.96 9.16 0.63
CA ALA A 155 -20.78 9.16 2.07
C ALA A 155 -21.64 10.23 2.79
N GLY A 156 -22.22 11.19 2.06
CA GLY A 156 -23.01 12.29 2.63
C GLY A 156 -22.19 13.24 3.51
N VAL A 157 -20.95 13.54 3.11
CA VAL A 157 -20.02 14.43 3.82
C VAL A 157 -19.33 15.40 2.86
N SER A 158 -18.67 16.43 3.36
CA SER A 158 -17.93 17.37 2.51
C SER A 158 -16.70 16.72 1.86
N ARG A 159 -16.21 17.30 0.75
CA ARG A 159 -14.95 16.87 0.11
C ARG A 159 -13.76 16.96 1.05
N SER A 160 -13.70 17.98 1.91
CA SER A 160 -12.63 18.13 2.91
C SER A 160 -12.65 16.98 3.92
N THR A 161 -13.83 16.52 4.32
CA THR A 161 -13.98 15.35 5.20
C THR A 161 -13.50 14.07 4.51
N ILE A 162 -13.82 13.87 3.22
CA ILE A 162 -13.30 12.72 2.47
C ILE A 162 -11.77 12.74 2.39
N GLN A 163 -11.16 13.91 2.17
CA GLN A 163 -9.69 14.00 2.18
C GLN A 163 -9.12 13.61 3.54
N GLY A 164 -9.71 14.09 4.64
CA GLY A 164 -9.32 13.66 5.98
C GLY A 164 -9.51 12.15 6.21
N TYR A 165 -10.55 11.54 5.64
CA TYR A 165 -10.77 10.09 5.73
C TYR A 165 -9.74 9.29 4.92
N LEU A 166 -9.37 9.76 3.74
CA LEU A 166 -8.30 9.15 2.93
C LEU A 166 -6.96 9.24 3.65
N GLU A 167 -6.64 10.39 4.26
CA GLU A 167 -5.42 10.55 5.08
C GLU A 167 -5.40 9.60 6.27
N ILE A 168 -6.55 9.36 6.92
CA ILE A 168 -6.62 8.37 8.00
C ILE A 168 -6.25 6.98 7.47
N LEU A 169 -6.83 6.54 6.35
CA LEU A 169 -6.51 5.22 5.78
C LEU A 169 -5.02 5.08 5.42
N GLU A 170 -4.37 6.15 4.97
CA GLU A 170 -2.93 6.14 4.65
C GLU A 170 -2.06 6.16 5.90
N ASP A 171 -2.39 7.01 6.88
CA ASP A 171 -1.68 7.10 8.16
C ASP A 171 -1.78 5.80 8.98
N THR A 172 -2.87 5.05 8.78
CA THR A 172 -3.11 3.74 9.38
C THR A 172 -2.69 2.57 8.48
N LEU A 173 -2.00 2.85 7.36
CA LEU A 173 -1.44 1.85 6.44
C LEU A 173 -2.46 0.89 5.81
N LEU A 174 -3.76 1.23 5.83
CA LEU A 174 -4.82 0.47 5.17
C LEU A 174 -4.86 0.70 3.66
N SER A 175 -4.42 1.86 3.21
CA SER A 175 -4.42 2.23 1.81
C SER A 175 -3.24 3.12 1.45
N PHE A 176 -3.06 3.36 0.15
CA PHE A 176 -2.12 4.32 -0.40
C PHE A 176 -2.62 4.82 -1.75
N ARG A 177 -2.16 6.02 -2.12
CA ARG A 177 -2.46 6.64 -3.43
C ARG A 177 -1.27 6.52 -4.37
N LEU A 178 -1.53 6.06 -5.60
CA LEU A 178 -0.56 6.05 -6.69
C LEU A 178 -0.78 7.29 -7.57
N PRO A 179 0.17 8.23 -7.63
CA PRO A 179 0.04 9.43 -8.44
C PRO A 179 0.08 9.11 -9.93
N ALA A 180 -0.54 9.97 -10.74
CA ALA A 180 -0.38 9.94 -12.19
C ALA A 180 1.02 10.44 -12.58
N PHE A 181 1.62 9.85 -13.61
CA PHE A 181 2.86 10.34 -14.17
C PHE A 181 2.60 11.64 -14.94
N GLU A 182 3.42 12.64 -14.66
CA GLU A 182 3.37 13.93 -15.31
C GLU A 182 4.74 14.29 -15.85
N GLY A 183 4.91 14.17 -17.16
CA GLY A 183 6.19 14.49 -17.81
C GLY A 183 6.59 15.98 -17.77
N ARG A 184 5.75 16.88 -17.24
CA ARG A 184 6.02 18.33 -17.11
C ARG A 184 5.51 18.87 -15.78
N LEU A 185 6.38 19.58 -15.04
CA LEU A 185 6.14 20.18 -13.72
C LEU A 185 4.89 21.09 -13.59
N ARG A 186 4.31 21.58 -14.69
CA ARG A 186 3.11 22.47 -14.69
C ARG A 186 1.79 21.76 -15.03
N ALA A 187 1.79 20.43 -15.18
CA ALA A 187 0.58 19.65 -15.52
C ALA A 187 -0.15 19.03 -14.31
N ARG A 188 0.28 19.39 -13.09
CA ARG A 188 -0.10 18.79 -11.80
C ARG A 188 -1.55 18.82 -11.39
N GLU A 189 -2.38 19.54 -12.16
CA GLU A 189 -3.78 19.73 -11.84
C GLU A 189 -4.74 18.80 -12.59
N ARG A 190 -4.27 17.91 -13.49
CA ARG A 190 -5.19 17.26 -14.44
C ARG A 190 -5.52 15.80 -14.18
N ARG A 191 -4.81 15.06 -13.33
CA ARG A 191 -5.08 13.63 -13.12
C ARG A 191 -5.13 13.26 -11.64
N HIS A 192 -6.26 12.69 -11.23
CA HIS A 192 -6.46 12.21 -9.87
C HIS A 192 -5.66 10.92 -9.64
N PRO A 193 -5.11 10.68 -8.44
CA PRO A 193 -4.38 9.45 -8.16
C PRO A 193 -5.29 8.22 -8.15
N LYS A 194 -4.72 7.04 -8.38
CA LYS A 194 -5.39 5.77 -8.10
C LYS A 194 -5.36 5.44 -6.61
N LEU A 195 -6.41 4.81 -6.08
CA LEU A 195 -6.42 4.30 -4.70
C LEU A 195 -6.14 2.79 -4.70
N TYR A 196 -5.23 2.36 -3.83
CA TYR A 196 -5.02 0.95 -3.53
C TYR A 196 -5.18 0.71 -2.04
N PHE A 197 -5.86 -0.38 -1.71
CA PHE A 197 -5.84 -0.93 -0.35
C PHE A 197 -4.68 -1.90 -0.28
N THR A 198 -4.11 -2.06 0.91
CA THR A 198 -2.90 -2.86 1.08
C THR A 198 -3.13 -4.35 0.95
N ASP A 199 -4.39 -4.83 0.96
CA ASP A 199 -4.65 -6.26 0.93
C ASP A 199 -5.98 -6.62 0.20
N PRO A 200 -5.98 -7.64 -0.69
CA PRO A 200 -7.20 -8.09 -1.37
C PRO A 200 -8.31 -8.54 -0.43
N GLY A 201 -7.98 -9.23 0.67
CA GLY A 201 -8.94 -9.69 1.66
C GLY A 201 -9.66 -8.52 2.34
N LEU A 202 -8.94 -7.45 2.67
CA LEU A 202 -9.53 -6.21 3.17
C LEU A 202 -10.51 -5.59 2.18
N VAL A 203 -10.16 -5.52 0.89
CA VAL A 203 -11.04 -4.96 -0.14
C VAL A 203 -12.35 -5.73 -0.22
N ARG A 204 -12.25 -7.06 -0.26
CA ARG A 204 -13.42 -7.94 -0.37
C ARG A 204 -14.30 -7.85 0.86
N GLU A 205 -13.71 -7.81 2.05
CA GLU A 205 -14.46 -7.67 3.30
C GLU A 205 -15.18 -6.31 3.37
N LEU A 206 -14.51 -5.21 3.03
CA LEU A 206 -15.12 -3.88 3.00
C LEU A 206 -16.27 -3.76 1.98
N LYS A 207 -16.15 -4.45 0.83
CA LYS A 207 -17.22 -4.56 -0.16
C LYS A 207 -18.33 -5.53 0.24
N ARG A 208 -18.11 -6.36 1.28
CA ARG A 208 -18.94 -7.51 1.65
C ARG A 208 -19.09 -8.52 0.51
N SER A 209 -18.08 -8.64 -0.34
CA SER A 209 -18.01 -9.60 -1.45
C SER A 209 -17.78 -11.02 -0.93
N ARG A 210 -18.85 -11.70 -0.51
CA ARG A 210 -18.79 -13.11 -0.08
C ARG A 210 -18.95 -14.03 -1.29
N GLY A 211 -18.10 -15.05 -1.43
CA GLY A 211 -18.19 -16.06 -2.50
C GLY A 211 -17.03 -16.05 -3.50
N GLY A 212 -17.31 -16.44 -4.76
CA GLY A 212 -16.32 -16.41 -5.85
C GLY A 212 -15.99 -14.97 -6.28
N ILE A 213 -14.80 -14.78 -6.86
CA ILE A 213 -14.34 -13.47 -7.35
C ILE A 213 -14.86 -13.27 -8.77
N ALA A 214 -15.63 -12.19 -9.00
CA ALA A 214 -16.10 -11.83 -10.33
C ALA A 214 -14.94 -11.37 -11.24
N PRO A 215 -15.01 -11.52 -12.58
CA PRO A 215 -13.93 -11.13 -13.48
C PRO A 215 -13.46 -9.68 -13.34
N GLU A 216 -14.39 -8.73 -13.18
CA GLU A 216 -14.09 -7.31 -13.02
C GLU A 216 -13.44 -7.02 -11.65
N GLU A 217 -13.85 -7.73 -10.61
CA GLU A 217 -13.25 -7.63 -9.28
C GLU A 217 -11.84 -8.22 -9.29
N LEU A 218 -11.66 -9.37 -9.93
CA LEU A 218 -10.40 -10.09 -10.05
C LEU A 218 -9.31 -9.24 -10.70
N GLY A 219 -9.65 -8.46 -11.74
CA GLY A 219 -8.73 -7.52 -12.38
C GLY A 219 -8.12 -6.55 -11.37
N HIS A 220 -8.98 -5.85 -10.64
CA HIS A 220 -8.55 -4.86 -9.65
C HIS A 220 -7.81 -5.48 -8.46
N LEU A 221 -8.26 -6.65 -7.96
CA LEU A 221 -7.58 -7.34 -6.85
C LEU A 221 -6.18 -7.81 -7.27
N PHE A 222 -6.01 -8.27 -8.50
CA PHE A 222 -4.71 -8.71 -9.00
C PHE A 222 -3.76 -7.54 -9.23
N GLU A 223 -4.23 -6.46 -9.83
CA GLU A 223 -3.47 -5.20 -9.94
C GLU A 223 -3.06 -4.69 -8.55
N GLY A 224 -3.97 -4.71 -7.58
CA GLY A 224 -3.69 -4.28 -6.21
C GLY A 224 -2.71 -5.16 -5.46
N LEU A 225 -2.76 -6.49 -5.64
CA LEU A 225 -1.74 -7.38 -5.09
C LEU A 225 -0.36 -7.07 -5.68
N VAL A 226 -0.26 -6.86 -7.00
CA VAL A 226 0.99 -6.44 -7.64
C VAL A 226 1.47 -5.09 -7.08
N ALA A 227 0.57 -4.12 -6.92
CA ALA A 227 0.90 -2.81 -6.34
C ALA A 227 1.44 -2.95 -4.91
N GLN A 228 0.82 -3.79 -4.08
CA GLN A 228 1.25 -4.04 -2.71
C GLN A 228 2.63 -4.69 -2.66
N VAL A 229 2.89 -5.69 -3.51
CA VAL A 229 4.19 -6.37 -3.58
C VAL A 229 5.29 -5.42 -4.05
N LEU A 230 5.00 -4.58 -5.06
CA LEU A 230 5.92 -3.52 -5.51
C LEU A 230 6.23 -2.54 -4.38
N ARG A 231 5.21 -2.07 -3.65
CA ARG A 231 5.37 -1.18 -2.49
C ARG A 231 6.24 -1.81 -1.40
N ALA A 232 5.99 -3.07 -1.07
CA ALA A 232 6.76 -3.79 -0.06
C ALA A 232 8.24 -3.89 -0.46
N TYR A 233 8.56 -4.28 -1.70
CA TYR A 233 9.95 -4.37 -2.15
C TYR A 233 10.64 -3.02 -2.35
N ARG A 234 9.88 -1.96 -2.63
CA ARG A 234 10.40 -0.59 -2.55
C ARG A 234 10.90 -0.29 -1.14
N ASP A 235 10.06 -0.54 -0.14
CA ASP A 235 10.36 -0.18 1.25
C ASP A 235 11.41 -1.10 1.90
N TYR A 236 11.42 -2.38 1.52
CA TYR A 236 12.33 -3.39 2.08
C TYR A 236 13.68 -3.46 1.39
N ARG A 237 13.73 -3.19 0.08
CA ARG A 237 14.90 -3.48 -0.77
C ARG A 237 15.34 -2.32 -1.65
N ASP A 238 14.72 -1.14 -1.50
CA ASP A 238 15.06 0.04 -2.30
C ASP A 238 14.95 -0.21 -3.83
N LEU A 239 13.97 -1.03 -4.23
CA LEU A 239 13.85 -1.53 -5.60
C LEU A 239 13.66 -0.42 -6.65
N PHE A 240 12.99 0.68 -6.27
CA PHE A 240 12.79 1.88 -7.08
C PHE A 240 12.62 3.10 -6.18
N ASP A 241 12.89 4.29 -6.72
CA ASP A 241 12.83 5.55 -5.98
C ASP A 241 11.39 6.10 -5.99
N ASP A 242 10.78 6.13 -7.18
CA ASP A 242 9.44 6.67 -7.41
C ASP A 242 8.59 5.76 -8.31
N TRP A 243 7.28 5.91 -8.21
CA TRP A 243 6.31 5.19 -9.03
C TRP A 243 5.04 5.98 -9.29
N PHE A 244 4.42 5.65 -10.43
CA PHE A 244 3.25 6.33 -10.96
C PHE A 244 2.38 5.34 -11.73
N TYR A 245 1.15 5.70 -12.06
CA TYR A 245 0.48 5.12 -13.23
C TYR A 245 0.61 6.09 -14.41
N TRP A 246 0.61 5.61 -15.64
CA TRP A 246 0.66 6.46 -16.82
C TRP A 246 -0.63 6.36 -17.61
N ALA A 247 -1.16 7.50 -18.07
CA ALA A 247 -2.28 7.49 -18.99
C ALA A 247 -2.08 8.52 -20.10
N SER A 248 -2.32 8.10 -21.34
CA SER A 248 -2.22 8.95 -22.52
C SER A 248 -3.20 10.15 -22.45
N GLY A 249 -2.76 11.30 -23.00
CA GLY A 249 -3.55 12.54 -23.06
C GLY A 249 -4.72 12.56 -24.04
N SER A 250 -4.92 11.49 -24.81
CA SER A 250 -5.90 11.41 -25.90
C SER A 250 -7.26 10.83 -25.48
N ALA A 251 -8.31 11.15 -26.23
CA ALA A 251 -9.70 10.71 -25.99
C ALA A 251 -9.91 9.18 -25.93
N ARG A 252 -9.02 8.38 -26.53
CA ARG A 252 -8.90 6.94 -26.27
C ARG A 252 -7.77 6.72 -25.29
N ALA A 253 -8.03 6.94 -24.01
CA ALA A 253 -7.03 6.84 -22.97
C ALA A 253 -6.52 5.40 -22.89
N THR A 254 -5.33 5.17 -23.43
CA THR A 254 -4.54 3.99 -23.10
C THR A 254 -3.77 4.29 -21.81
N GLU A 255 -3.70 3.31 -20.93
CA GLU A 255 -3.10 3.39 -19.59
C GLU A 255 -1.98 2.35 -19.46
N VAL A 256 -1.06 2.60 -18.54
CA VAL A 256 -0.08 1.65 -18.00
C VAL A 256 -0.17 1.71 -16.48
N ASP A 257 -0.36 0.56 -15.86
CA ASP A 257 -0.68 0.45 -14.43
C ASP A 257 0.44 0.99 -13.53
N PHE A 258 1.70 0.62 -13.81
CA PHE A 258 2.85 1.08 -13.04
C PHE A 258 4.01 1.54 -13.93
N LEU A 259 4.50 2.74 -13.68
CA LEU A 259 5.74 3.30 -14.20
C LEU A 259 6.68 3.55 -13.02
N LEU A 260 7.77 2.81 -12.97
CA LEU A 260 8.74 2.80 -11.88
C LEU A 260 10.04 3.49 -12.32
N HIS A 261 10.65 4.27 -11.43
CA HIS A 261 11.93 4.96 -11.68
C HIS A 261 13.00 4.52 -10.68
N LYS A 262 14.21 4.21 -11.18
CA LYS A 262 15.42 4.04 -10.37
C LYS A 262 16.56 4.85 -10.99
N GLY A 263 16.85 6.01 -10.43
CA GLY A 263 17.73 7.01 -11.05
C GLY A 263 17.23 7.39 -12.44
N SER A 264 18.06 7.14 -13.47
CA SER A 264 17.68 7.37 -14.87
C SER A 264 16.91 6.23 -15.53
N ARG A 265 16.87 5.04 -14.90
CA ARG A 265 16.23 3.84 -15.44
C ARG A 265 14.73 3.85 -15.18
N ARG A 266 13.94 3.32 -16.12
CA ARG A 266 12.48 3.22 -16.06
C ARG A 266 11.98 1.83 -16.42
N ALA A 267 11.05 1.32 -15.63
CA ALA A 267 10.33 0.09 -15.92
C ALA A 267 8.82 0.39 -16.00
N ALA A 268 8.15 -0.17 -16.99
CA ALA A 268 6.71 -0.05 -17.19
C ALA A 268 6.06 -1.43 -17.05
N ILE A 269 5.00 -1.51 -16.24
CA ILE A 269 4.30 -2.74 -15.90
C ILE A 269 2.82 -2.57 -16.19
N GLU A 270 2.27 -3.52 -16.95
CA GLU A 270 0.84 -3.72 -17.18
C GLU A 270 0.38 -4.99 -16.47
N VAL A 271 -0.78 -4.99 -15.84
CA VAL A 271 -1.33 -6.15 -15.15
C VAL A 271 -2.59 -6.65 -15.86
N LYS A 272 -2.67 -7.97 -16.09
CA LYS A 272 -3.84 -8.62 -16.69
C LYS A 272 -4.25 -9.88 -15.94
N ALA A 273 -5.48 -9.89 -15.42
CA ALA A 273 -6.01 -11.03 -14.68
C ALA A 273 -6.37 -12.26 -15.53
N GLY A 274 -6.32 -12.13 -16.87
CA GLY A 274 -6.52 -13.25 -17.79
C GLY A 274 -5.45 -14.33 -17.63
N THR A 275 -5.84 -15.57 -17.87
CA THR A 275 -4.94 -16.73 -17.88
C THR A 275 -4.42 -17.08 -19.27
N GLY A 276 -5.12 -16.65 -20.32
CA GLY A 276 -4.69 -16.79 -21.70
C GLY A 276 -3.51 -15.87 -22.04
N VAL A 277 -2.78 -16.23 -23.09
CA VAL A 277 -1.72 -15.35 -23.63
C VAL A 277 -2.35 -14.00 -24.01
N PRO A 278 -1.83 -12.88 -23.48
CA PRO A 278 -2.35 -11.55 -23.80
C PRO A 278 -2.25 -11.23 -25.29
N ASP A 279 -3.29 -10.61 -25.84
CA ASP A 279 -3.33 -10.18 -27.23
C ASP A 279 -2.61 -8.83 -27.45
N GLY A 280 -2.59 -8.36 -28.69
CA GLY A 280 -1.99 -7.08 -29.05
C GLY A 280 -2.66 -5.87 -28.40
N ALA A 281 -3.94 -5.96 -28.01
CA ALA A 281 -4.66 -4.87 -27.36
C ALA A 281 -4.19 -4.68 -25.91
N ALA A 282 -3.92 -5.78 -25.19
CA ALA A 282 -3.36 -5.76 -23.84
C ALA A 282 -1.97 -5.11 -23.77
N LEU A 283 -1.23 -5.08 -24.88
CA LEU A 283 0.13 -4.53 -24.97
C LEU A 283 0.17 -3.07 -25.45
N LYS A 284 -0.98 -2.50 -25.83
CA LYS A 284 -1.05 -1.18 -26.47
C LYS A 284 -0.54 -0.06 -25.56
N GLY A 285 -0.81 -0.13 -24.26
CA GLY A 285 -0.36 0.86 -23.27
C GLY A 285 1.15 0.97 -23.21
N LEU A 286 1.82 -0.16 -23.03
CA LEU A 286 3.28 -0.25 -22.98
C LEU A 286 3.94 0.29 -24.25
N ARG A 287 3.37 -0.01 -25.43
CA ARG A 287 3.85 0.53 -26.72
C ARG A 287 3.66 2.03 -26.84
N ALA A 288 2.49 2.53 -26.45
CA ALA A 288 2.18 3.95 -26.52
C ALA A 288 3.07 4.76 -25.56
N LEU A 289 3.32 4.24 -24.35
CA LEU A 289 4.24 4.85 -23.39
C LEU A 289 5.66 4.93 -23.95
N ALA A 290 6.18 3.82 -24.51
CA ALA A 290 7.53 3.74 -25.08
C ALA A 290 7.77 4.70 -26.26
N ALA A 291 6.72 5.05 -26.99
CA ALA A 291 6.81 6.05 -28.06
C ALA A 291 7.03 7.49 -27.53
N SER A 292 6.73 7.74 -26.25
CA SER A 292 6.80 9.07 -25.62
C SER A 292 7.91 9.20 -24.58
N LEU A 293 8.40 8.09 -24.04
CA LEU A 293 9.36 8.04 -22.94
C LEU A 293 10.31 6.87 -23.15
N SER A 294 11.61 7.08 -22.87
CA SER A 294 12.57 5.97 -22.81
C SER A 294 12.22 5.07 -21.63
N ILE A 295 11.93 3.80 -21.92
CA ILE A 295 11.61 2.74 -20.97
C ILE A 295 12.59 1.60 -21.17
N ASP A 296 13.41 1.30 -20.15
CA ASP A 296 14.42 0.25 -20.17
C ASP A 296 13.79 -1.14 -20.18
N ARG A 297 12.68 -1.32 -19.44
CA ARG A 297 11.99 -2.61 -19.32
C ARG A 297 10.47 -2.46 -19.41
N ARG A 298 9.83 -3.24 -20.28
CA ARG A 298 8.37 -3.27 -20.45
C ARG A 298 7.87 -4.66 -20.12
N ILE A 299 6.97 -4.74 -19.15
CA ILE A 299 6.52 -6.01 -18.58
C ILE A 299 4.99 -6.05 -18.60
N LEU A 300 4.41 -7.16 -19.03
CA LEU A 300 3.02 -7.50 -18.77
C LEU A 300 2.99 -8.69 -17.81
N VAL A 301 2.38 -8.50 -16.65
CA VAL A 301 2.22 -9.54 -15.62
C VAL A 301 0.82 -10.14 -15.73
N TYR A 302 0.73 -11.46 -15.80
CA TYR A 302 -0.57 -12.15 -15.96
C TYR A 302 -0.67 -13.45 -15.17
N ARG A 303 -1.88 -14.06 -15.16
CA ARG A 303 -2.20 -15.26 -14.37
C ARG A 303 -1.98 -16.58 -15.10
N GLY A 304 -1.39 -16.58 -16.29
CA GLY A 304 -1.01 -17.81 -16.99
C GLY A 304 0.38 -18.30 -16.59
N ASP A 305 0.93 -19.21 -17.40
CA ASP A 305 2.07 -20.06 -17.06
C ASP A 305 3.27 -19.95 -18.03
N ARG A 306 3.15 -19.14 -19.09
CA ARG A 306 4.18 -19.02 -20.12
C ARG A 306 4.91 -17.68 -20.05
N ARG A 307 6.24 -17.76 -20.08
CA ARG A 307 7.09 -16.60 -20.37
C ARG A 307 7.15 -16.37 -21.87
N LEU A 308 6.89 -15.14 -22.32
CA LEU A 308 7.01 -14.73 -23.71
C LEU A 308 7.81 -13.43 -23.82
N LEU A 309 8.41 -13.21 -24.98
CA LEU A 309 9.05 -11.96 -25.35
C LEU A 309 8.50 -11.55 -26.72
N THR A 310 7.91 -10.37 -26.81
CA THR A 310 7.43 -9.85 -28.10
C THR A 310 8.60 -9.36 -28.96
N GLU A 311 8.42 -9.31 -30.28
CA GLU A 311 9.45 -8.79 -31.21
C GLU A 311 9.89 -7.37 -30.85
N ASP A 312 8.96 -6.56 -30.35
CA ASP A 312 9.21 -5.20 -29.90
C ASP A 312 9.72 -5.11 -28.47
N GLY A 313 10.10 -6.21 -27.81
CA GLY A 313 10.81 -6.25 -26.53
C GLY A 313 9.95 -6.09 -25.28
N ILE A 314 8.67 -6.49 -25.31
CA ILE A 314 7.81 -6.56 -24.12
C ILE A 314 7.88 -7.97 -23.53
N GLU A 315 8.20 -8.07 -22.25
CA GLU A 315 8.21 -9.33 -21.50
C GLU A 315 6.81 -9.63 -20.98
N VAL A 316 6.27 -10.81 -21.31
CA VAL A 316 5.02 -11.32 -20.75
C VAL A 316 5.38 -12.37 -19.72
N LEU A 317 5.10 -12.10 -18.45
CA LEU A 317 5.55 -12.91 -17.32
C LEU A 317 4.37 -13.45 -16.50
N PRO A 318 4.35 -14.75 -16.19
CA PRO A 318 3.51 -15.29 -15.13
C PRO A 318 3.76 -14.54 -13.82
N ALA A 319 2.69 -14.31 -13.04
CA ALA A 319 2.75 -13.58 -11.78
C ALA A 319 3.83 -14.10 -10.83
N GLU A 320 3.93 -15.41 -10.66
CA GLU A 320 4.93 -16.03 -9.78
C GLU A 320 6.36 -15.81 -10.25
N VAL A 321 6.60 -15.81 -11.57
CA VAL A 321 7.92 -15.52 -12.14
C VAL A 321 8.28 -14.06 -11.87
N PHE A 322 7.33 -13.15 -12.10
CA PHE A 322 7.52 -11.73 -11.81
C PHE A 322 7.79 -11.48 -10.32
N PHE A 323 7.06 -12.12 -9.41
CA PHE A 323 7.30 -11.98 -7.97
C PHE A 323 8.67 -12.51 -7.54
N LYS A 324 9.17 -13.59 -8.15
CA LYS A 324 10.53 -14.09 -7.93
C LYS A 324 11.59 -13.13 -8.45
N GLU A 325 11.36 -12.45 -9.57
CA GLU A 325 12.27 -11.40 -10.06
C GLU A 325 12.31 -10.18 -9.13
N LEU A 326 11.15 -9.73 -8.64
CA LEU A 326 11.10 -8.67 -7.63
C LEU A 326 11.84 -9.10 -6.35
N ALA A 327 11.67 -10.36 -5.94
CA ALA A 327 12.34 -10.92 -4.78
C ALA A 327 13.87 -10.90 -4.93
N ALA A 328 14.36 -11.23 -6.13
CA ALA A 328 15.77 -11.21 -6.47
C ALA A 328 16.35 -9.80 -6.72
N GLY A 329 15.52 -8.74 -6.72
CA GLY A 329 15.96 -7.38 -7.00
C GLY A 329 16.32 -7.13 -8.48
N SER A 330 15.88 -8.00 -9.40
CA SER A 330 16.32 -7.97 -10.81
C SER A 330 15.50 -7.07 -11.73
N LEU A 331 14.58 -6.26 -11.19
CA LEU A 331 13.64 -5.45 -11.98
C LEU A 331 14.33 -4.53 -13.01
N PHE A 332 15.46 -3.93 -12.65
CA PHE A 332 16.22 -3.00 -13.50
C PHE A 332 17.54 -3.59 -14.04
N GLY A 333 17.77 -4.90 -13.89
CA GLY A 333 19.08 -5.51 -14.08
C GLY A 333 20.04 -5.20 -12.93
N GLY A 334 20.77 -6.22 -12.49
CA GLY A 334 21.82 -6.13 -11.47
C GLY A 334 23.11 -5.51 -11.99
#